data_AF-A0A2E4W7U9-F1
#
_entry.id   AF-A0A2E4W7U9-F1
#
_cell.length_a   1.000
_cell.length_b   1.000
_cell.length_c   1.000
_cell.angle_alpha   90.00
_cell.angle_beta   90.00
_cell.angle_gamma   90.00
#
_symmetry.space_group_name_H-M   'P 1'
#
loop_
_entity.id
_entity.type
_entity.pdbx_description
1 polymer ?
#
loop_
_entity_poly.entity_id
_entity_poly.type
_entity_poly.pdbx_seq_one_letter_code
_entity_poly.pdbx_strand_id
1 'polypeptide(L)'
;MAASKEERKASSFRGYDIERVGDRFKFKDTDEWVDETWKQRPCGFCGLKNTKEGHDGCLGTIPDALNACCGHGEKELAYIQFPDRDVRGEAVFQYLESLK
;
A
#
# COMPACT_ATOMS: atom_id res chain seq x y z
N MET A 1 16.88 4.22 -34.78
CA MET A 1 17.67 3.85 -33.59
C MET A 1 16.71 3.55 -32.48
N ALA A 2 16.78 2.32 -31.97
CA ALA A 2 15.83 1.74 -31.05
C ALA A 2 15.98 2.32 -29.64
N ALA A 3 14.88 2.72 -29.04
CA ALA A 3 14.67 2.60 -27.61
C ALA A 3 13.33 1.88 -27.46
N SER A 4 13.42 0.57 -27.20
CA SER A 4 12.30 -0.29 -26.90
C SER A 4 11.47 0.38 -25.81
N LYS A 5 10.18 0.64 -26.10
CA LYS A 5 9.18 0.92 -25.06
C LYS A 5 9.06 -0.37 -24.25
N GLU A 6 9.95 -0.56 -23.27
CA GLU A 6 9.63 -1.39 -22.13
C GLU A 6 8.36 -0.79 -21.55
N GLU A 7 7.27 -1.53 -21.66
CA GLU A 7 6.04 -1.29 -20.92
C GLU A 7 6.42 -1.28 -19.44
N ARG A 8 6.79 -0.11 -18.93
CA ARG A 8 7.04 0.11 -17.50
C ARG A 8 5.74 -0.29 -16.82
N LYS A 9 5.77 -1.40 -16.07
CA LYS A 9 4.70 -1.83 -15.17
C LYS A 9 4.16 -0.56 -14.51
N ALA A 10 2.87 -0.28 -14.71
CA ALA A 10 2.25 0.91 -14.13
C ALA A 10 2.64 0.97 -12.65
N SER A 11 3.28 2.06 -12.25
CA SER A 11 3.66 2.23 -10.86
C SER A 11 2.36 2.43 -10.09
N SER A 12 2.18 1.71 -8.98
CA SER A 12 1.00 1.84 -8.14
C SER A 12 1.38 2.25 -6.72
N PHE A 13 0.51 3.00 -6.06
CA PHE A 13 0.64 3.37 -4.66
C PHE A 13 -0.72 3.29 -3.98
N ARG A 14 -0.79 2.54 -2.87
CA ARG A 14 -2.02 2.29 -2.11
C ARG A 14 -3.21 1.79 -2.95
N GLY A 15 -2.94 1.07 -4.03
CA GLY A 15 -3.96 0.54 -4.95
C GLY A 15 -4.40 1.53 -6.04
N TYR A 16 -3.69 2.64 -6.22
CA TYR A 16 -3.92 3.60 -7.30
C TYR A 16 -2.75 3.65 -8.26
N ASP A 17 -3.04 3.84 -9.55
CA ASP A 17 -2.00 4.11 -10.52
C ASP A 17 -1.38 5.49 -10.28
N ILE A 18 -0.06 5.53 -10.29
CA ILE A 18 0.72 6.75 -10.19
C ILE A 18 1.60 6.92 -11.42
N GLU A 19 1.90 8.17 -11.75
CA GLU A 19 2.89 8.52 -12.76
C GLU A 19 4.00 9.37 -12.16
N ARG A 20 5.22 9.19 -12.67
CA ARG A 20 6.38 9.95 -12.25
C ARG A 20 6.50 11.22 -13.09
N VAL A 21 6.50 12.37 -12.44
CA VAL A 21 6.70 13.69 -13.04
C VAL A 21 7.95 14.30 -12.40
N GLY A 22 9.08 14.22 -13.10
CA GLY A 22 10.38 14.63 -12.55
C GLY A 22 10.85 13.69 -11.43
N ASP A 23 11.02 14.25 -10.23
CA ASP A 23 11.38 13.56 -8.99
C ASP A 23 10.18 13.21 -8.10
N ARG A 24 8.97 13.61 -8.49
CA ARG A 24 7.72 13.40 -7.73
C ARG A 24 6.76 12.46 -8.45
N PHE A 25 5.71 12.06 -7.75
CA PHE A 25 4.66 11.19 -8.27
C PHE A 25 3.29 11.85 -8.15
N LYS A 26 2.46 11.66 -9.18
CA LYS A 26 1.04 12.05 -9.20
C LYS A 26 0.13 10.84 -9.28
N PHE A 27 -1.06 10.94 -8.70
CA PHE A 27 -2.14 10.00 -8.97
C PHE A 27 -2.73 10.27 -10.35
N LYS A 28 -2.79 9.24 -11.20
CA LYS A 28 -3.23 9.41 -12.60
C LYS A 28 -4.70 9.81 -12.76
N ASP A 29 -5.51 9.52 -11.75
CA ASP A 29 -6.96 9.73 -11.81
C ASP A 29 -7.42 11.11 -11.32
N THR A 30 -6.58 11.79 -10.55
CA THR A 30 -6.89 13.07 -9.89
C THR A 30 -5.88 14.17 -10.22
N ASP A 31 -4.72 13.81 -10.80
CA ASP A 31 -3.57 14.70 -11.05
C ASP A 31 -2.99 15.35 -9.78
N GLU A 32 -3.37 14.85 -8.61
CA GLU A 32 -2.87 15.28 -7.30
C GLU A 32 -1.51 14.65 -6.98
N TRP A 33 -0.68 15.40 -6.25
CA TRP A 33 0.63 14.93 -5.79
C TRP A 33 0.50 13.89 -4.69
N VAL A 34 1.17 12.74 -4.88
CA VAL A 34 1.09 11.60 -3.95
C VAL A 34 1.57 11.98 -2.56
N ASP A 35 2.71 12.66 -2.44
CA ASP A 35 3.32 13.08 -1.18
C ASP A 35 2.47 14.07 -0.37
N GLU A 36 1.58 14.81 -1.02
CA GLU A 36 0.69 15.79 -0.40
C GLU A 36 -0.64 15.20 0.06
N THR A 37 -1.26 14.33 -0.75
CA THR A 37 -2.68 13.95 -0.53
C THR A 37 -2.89 12.51 -0.04
N TRP A 38 -1.87 11.65 -0.09
CA TRP A 38 -2.07 10.20 0.14
C TRP A 38 -2.69 9.82 1.48
N LYS A 39 -2.44 10.60 2.54
CA LYS A 39 -2.94 10.32 3.89
C LYS A 39 -4.46 10.48 4.00
N GLN A 40 -5.05 11.32 3.15
CA GLN A 40 -6.48 11.63 3.16
C GLN A 40 -7.28 10.65 2.29
N ARG A 41 -6.58 9.95 1.41
CA ARG A 41 -7.14 9.05 0.41
C ARG A 41 -7.43 7.67 1.02
N PRO A 42 -8.61 7.08 0.80
CA PRO A 42 -8.87 5.69 1.17
C PRO A 42 -7.99 4.73 0.35
N CYS A 43 -7.90 3.47 0.75
CA CYS A 43 -7.25 2.44 -0.06
C CYS A 43 -7.98 2.23 -1.40
N GLY A 44 -7.25 2.14 -2.51
CA GLY A 44 -7.82 1.92 -3.86
C GLY A 44 -8.49 0.57 -4.05
N PHE A 45 -8.18 -0.40 -3.17
CA PHE A 45 -8.76 -1.75 -3.24
C PHE A 45 -9.99 -1.92 -2.35
N CYS A 46 -9.89 -1.62 -1.04
CA CYS A 46 -10.97 -1.87 -0.08
C CYS A 46 -11.77 -0.62 0.31
N GLY A 47 -11.34 0.58 -0.09
CA GLY A 47 -12.03 1.84 0.23
C GLY A 47 -11.89 2.30 1.69
N LEU A 48 -11.16 1.58 2.54
CA LEU A 48 -10.98 1.97 3.94
C LEU A 48 -9.97 3.11 4.07
N LYS A 49 -10.31 4.09 4.92
CA LYS A 49 -9.41 5.18 5.32
C LYS A 49 -8.51 4.72 6.47
N ASN A 50 -7.42 5.42 6.69
CA ASN A 50 -6.59 5.22 7.87
C ASN A 50 -7.43 5.33 9.14
N THR A 51 -7.08 4.57 10.17
CA THR A 51 -7.73 4.63 11.48
C THR A 51 -7.53 6.01 12.12
N LYS A 52 -8.25 6.31 13.20
CA LYS A 52 -8.11 7.60 13.91
C LYS A 52 -6.71 7.78 14.49
N GLU A 53 -6.05 6.67 14.82
CA GLU A 53 -4.68 6.57 15.31
C GLU A 53 -3.64 6.71 14.19
N GLY A 54 -4.09 6.72 12.93
CA GLY A 54 -3.25 6.88 11.74
C GLY A 54 -2.76 5.56 11.12
N HIS A 55 -3.25 4.41 11.60
CA HIS A 55 -2.86 3.10 11.06
C HIS A 55 -3.56 2.80 9.73
N ASP A 56 -3.01 1.86 8.96
CA ASP A 56 -3.63 1.45 7.70
C ASP A 56 -5.01 0.84 7.94
N GLY A 57 -6.04 1.40 7.30
CA GLY A 57 -7.42 0.97 7.50
C GLY A 57 -7.71 -0.48 7.11
N CYS A 58 -6.89 -1.08 6.24
CA CYS A 58 -7.08 -2.45 5.81
C CYS A 58 -6.66 -3.46 6.88
N LEU A 59 -5.70 -3.08 7.72
CA LEU A 59 -5.08 -3.96 8.72
C LEU A 59 -5.52 -3.60 10.15
N GLY A 60 -5.75 -2.31 10.41
CA GLY A 60 -6.00 -1.80 11.76
C GLY A 60 -4.73 -1.73 12.61
N THR A 61 -4.90 -1.87 13.92
CA THR A 61 -3.80 -1.85 14.89
C THR A 61 -3.21 -3.24 15.04
N ILE A 62 -1.90 -3.38 14.79
CA ILE A 62 -1.16 -4.62 15.00
C ILE A 62 -0.15 -4.40 16.14
N PRO A 63 -0.32 -5.05 17.30
CA PRO A 63 0.63 -4.93 18.41
C PRO A 63 2.05 -5.32 17.97
N ASP A 64 3.05 -4.56 18.43
CA ASP A 64 4.48 -4.81 18.25
C ASP A 64 4.99 -4.84 16.79
N ALA A 65 4.13 -4.55 15.81
CA ALA A 65 4.56 -4.43 14.41
C ALA A 65 5.38 -3.16 14.20
N LEU A 66 6.51 -3.30 13.52
CA LEU A 66 7.35 -2.18 13.08
C LEU A 66 6.77 -1.55 11.81
N ASN A 67 6.35 -2.38 10.86
CA ASN A 67 5.73 -1.97 9.60
C ASN A 67 4.70 -3.02 9.17
N ALA A 68 3.68 -2.62 8.41
CA ALA A 68 2.75 -3.57 7.80
C ALA A 68 2.08 -2.97 6.55
N CYS A 69 1.71 -3.84 5.61
CA CYS A 69 0.94 -3.50 4.41
C CYS A 69 0.02 -4.66 4.00
N CYS A 70 -1.19 -4.35 3.56
CA CYS A 70 -2.15 -5.34 3.06
C CYS A 70 -1.90 -5.79 1.61
N GLY A 71 -0.86 -5.25 0.96
CA GLY A 71 -0.57 -5.48 -0.46
C GLY A 71 -1.51 -4.74 -1.42
N HIS A 72 -2.43 -3.92 -0.90
CA HIS A 72 -3.36 -3.06 -1.67
C HIS A 72 -4.10 -3.79 -2.81
N GLY A 73 -4.56 -5.01 -2.54
CA GLY A 73 -5.28 -5.86 -3.50
C GLY A 73 -4.45 -7.03 -4.03
N GLU A 74 -3.13 -6.97 -3.89
CA GLU A 74 -2.22 -8.06 -4.23
C GLU A 74 -1.81 -8.78 -2.93
N LYS A 75 -2.59 -9.78 -2.51
CA LYS A 75 -2.39 -10.49 -1.22
C LYS A 75 -0.97 -11.05 -1.05
N GLU A 76 -0.35 -11.50 -2.13
CA GLU A 76 1.04 -12.00 -2.13
C GLU A 76 2.07 -10.94 -1.73
N LEU A 77 1.74 -9.65 -1.87
CA LEU A 77 2.58 -8.53 -1.45
C LEU A 77 2.30 -8.07 -0.01
N ALA A 78 1.30 -8.66 0.65
CA ALA A 78 1.00 -8.33 2.04
C ALA A 78 2.16 -8.73 2.95
N TYR A 79 2.44 -7.91 3.96
CA TYR A 79 3.44 -8.22 4.97
C TYR A 79 3.13 -7.57 6.32
N ILE A 80 3.68 -8.17 7.37
CA ILE A 80 3.84 -7.58 8.70
C ILE A 80 5.28 -7.83 9.14
N GLN A 81 5.99 -6.79 9.54
CA GLN A 81 7.35 -6.89 10.07
C GLN A 81 7.33 -6.69 11.57
N PHE A 82 7.89 -7.65 12.30
CA PHE A 82 8.16 -7.59 13.73
C PHE A 82 9.67 -7.44 13.95
N PRO A 83 10.12 -7.13 15.17
CA PRO A 83 11.55 -7.04 15.47
C PRO A 83 12.35 -8.32 15.19
N ASP A 84 11.71 -9.49 15.26
CA ASP A 84 12.34 -10.82 15.20
C ASP A 84 11.90 -11.66 13.99
N ARG A 85 10.81 -11.29 13.31
CA ARG A 85 10.24 -12.09 12.21
C ARG A 85 9.39 -11.26 11.24
N ASP A 86 9.18 -11.82 10.05
CA ASP A 86 8.24 -11.31 9.06
C ASP A 86 7.09 -12.30 8.85
N VAL A 87 5.86 -11.79 8.70
CA VAL A 87 4.70 -12.53 8.18
C VAL A 87 4.40 -11.99 6.78
N ARG A 88 4.20 -12.85 5.78
CA ARG A 88 4.02 -12.43 4.37
C ARG A 88 2.89 -13.18 3.68
N GLY A 89 2.38 -12.59 2.60
CA GLY A 89 1.36 -13.19 1.75
C GLY A 89 0.04 -13.42 2.49
N GLU A 90 -0.67 -14.49 2.14
CA GLU A 90 -1.95 -14.85 2.76
C GLU A 90 -1.87 -15.06 4.29
N ALA A 91 -0.70 -15.46 4.81
CA ALA A 91 -0.50 -15.65 6.24
C ALA A 91 -0.71 -14.37 7.07
N VAL A 92 -0.59 -13.20 6.45
CA VAL A 92 -0.89 -11.90 7.09
C VAL A 92 -2.35 -11.85 7.54
N PHE A 93 -3.27 -12.29 6.69
CA PHE A 93 -4.69 -12.22 6.98
C PHE A 93 -5.09 -13.27 8.03
N GLN A 94 -4.48 -14.46 8.00
CA GLN A 94 -4.64 -15.47 9.04
C GLN A 94 -4.16 -14.96 10.41
N TYR A 95 -3.02 -14.27 10.45
CA TYR A 95 -2.51 -13.64 11.66
C TYR A 95 -3.49 -12.60 12.21
N LEU A 96 -4.00 -11.71 11.35
CA LEU A 96 -5.00 -10.71 11.76
C LEU A 96 -6.30 -11.33 12.30
N GLU A 97 -6.76 -12.44 11.74
CA GLU A 97 -7.92 -13.17 12.24
C GLU A 97 -7.69 -13.74 13.64
N SER A 98 -6.47 -14.18 13.95
CA SER A 98 -6.11 -14.70 15.28
C SER A 98 -6.00 -13.63 16.38
N LEU A 99 -6.04 -12.34 16.02
CA LEU A 99 -6.06 -11.22 16.97
C LEU A 99 -7.47 -10.85 17.43
N LYS A 100 -8.51 -11.43 16.82
CA LYS A 100 -9.93 -11.19 17.16
C LYS A 100 -10.43 -12.17 18.20
#